data_AF-A0A968Q8U9-F1
#
_entry.id   AF-A0A968Q8U9-F1
#
_cell.length_a   1.000
_cell.length_b   1.000
_cell.length_c   1.000
_cell.angle_alpha   90.00
_cell.angle_beta   90.00
_cell.angle_gamma   90.00
#
_symmetry.space_group_name_H-M   'P 1'
#
loop_
_entity.id
_entity.type
_entity.pdbx_description
1 polymer ?
#
loop_
_entity_poly.entity_id
_entity_poly.type
_entity_poly.pdbx_seq_one_letter_code
_entity_poly.pdbx_strand_id
1 'polypeptide(L)'
;MNRVERLPSRYKPYLWVVGDGIETLPLGELVGQRYRVVAPRLWLDTQPDQRPDTPDILPSAAIPYLKTHFHRLHVPGLYGVLERTLAAPILLLENAPIHPQTGVLFPDLETALFTAPPLRQAHWLWQMWELWNTLAEYGLAASVLQLQNVRVEGWRIRLLELWPDEAAPTVNHLGQVWRSLLSPLHLAISEPLTALLNDIDAGTVDAEGWGLRLNELLLSQAALVPGRFTLAGAKAIGPTQPRNEDACWPDSTTPVPAPEEELQVCLVCDGVGGHEGGEVASQLAVQSLKLQLQTLLAETEKEDHLLPPEVVMQQLEAVIRIVNELINFQNDNQGRVGRQRMGTTLVMAVVLPQRVRTEDGWRRANEVYLAHIGDSRAYWITPDYCHPLTVDDDIAGREVSAGRQT
;
A
#
# COMPACT_ATOMS: atom_id res chain seq x y z
N MET A 1 -37.08 20.03 8.40
CA MET A 1 -35.76 20.66 8.63
C MET A 1 -34.77 20.04 7.65
N ASN A 2 -34.43 20.82 6.62
CA ASN A 2 -33.40 20.66 5.60
C ASN A 2 -32.83 19.26 5.32
N ARG A 3 -33.44 18.57 4.33
CA ARG A 3 -32.68 17.70 3.42
C ARG A 3 -31.68 18.59 2.69
N VAL A 4 -30.46 18.67 3.17
CA VAL A 4 -29.33 19.01 2.31
C VAL A 4 -29.23 17.86 1.32
N GLU A 5 -29.67 18.08 0.09
CA GLU A 5 -29.28 17.23 -1.04
C GLU A 5 -27.75 17.21 -1.07
N ARG A 6 -27.15 16.17 -0.47
CA ARG A 6 -25.78 15.81 -0.78
C ARG A 6 -25.79 15.30 -2.21
N LEU A 7 -25.74 16.23 -3.17
CA LEU A 7 -25.22 15.92 -4.49
C LEU A 7 -23.87 15.25 -4.26
N PRO A 8 -23.65 13.98 -4.66
CA PRO A 8 -22.33 13.41 -4.60
C PRO A 8 -21.46 14.33 -5.47
N SER A 9 -20.48 14.99 -4.86
CA SER A 9 -19.48 15.76 -5.60
C SER A 9 -18.90 14.80 -6.63
N ARG A 10 -19.26 14.98 -7.91
CA ARG A 10 -18.80 14.10 -8.99
C ARG A 10 -17.28 14.06 -8.89
N TYR A 11 -16.74 12.86 -8.69
CA TYR A 11 -15.31 12.60 -8.78
C TYR A 11 -14.78 13.25 -10.06
N LYS A 12 -13.79 14.13 -9.94
CA LYS A 12 -13.16 14.76 -11.10
C LYS A 12 -11.87 14.00 -11.40
N PRO A 13 -11.72 13.44 -12.61
CA PRO A 13 -10.55 12.68 -13.03
C PRO A 13 -9.39 13.64 -13.33
N TYR A 14 -8.77 14.19 -12.29
CA TYR A 14 -7.54 14.96 -12.46
C TYR A 14 -6.37 14.01 -12.73
N LEU A 15 -5.58 14.36 -13.74
CA LEU A 15 -4.45 13.57 -14.23
C LEU A 15 -3.17 14.40 -14.09
N TRP A 16 -2.11 13.73 -13.63
CA TRP A 16 -0.76 14.29 -13.72
C TRP A 16 -0.18 13.98 -15.10
N VAL A 17 0.50 14.94 -15.70
CA VAL A 17 0.93 14.86 -17.09
C VAL A 17 2.44 14.96 -17.19
N VAL A 18 3.03 14.03 -17.93
CA VAL A 18 4.48 13.89 -18.12
C VAL A 18 4.80 13.95 -19.60
N GLY A 19 5.71 14.83 -19.99
CA GLY A 19 6.17 14.99 -21.37
C GLY A 19 6.70 16.39 -21.66
N ASP A 20 7.43 16.54 -22.76
CA ASP A 20 8.10 17.81 -23.08
C ASP A 20 7.15 18.86 -23.66
N GLY A 21 7.31 20.11 -23.20
CA GLY A 21 6.58 21.27 -23.72
C GLY A 21 5.12 21.35 -23.27
N ILE A 22 4.75 20.62 -22.22
CA ILE A 22 3.40 20.67 -21.64
C ILE A 22 3.20 21.89 -20.73
N GLU A 23 4.28 22.42 -20.15
CA GLU A 23 4.23 23.58 -19.26
C GLU A 23 3.92 24.90 -19.99
N THR A 24 4.09 24.93 -21.31
CA THR A 24 3.84 26.12 -22.14
C THR A 24 2.41 26.18 -22.68
N LEU A 25 1.59 25.15 -22.45
CA LEU A 25 0.22 25.11 -22.93
C LEU A 25 -0.69 26.09 -22.15
N PRO A 26 -1.48 26.93 -22.84
CA PRO A 26 -2.46 27.81 -22.22
C PRO A 26 -3.43 27.11 -21.25
N LEU A 27 -3.68 27.77 -20.11
CA LEU A 27 -4.72 27.35 -19.18
C LEU A 27 -6.09 27.33 -19.88
N GLY A 28 -6.84 26.25 -19.67
CA GLY A 28 -8.15 26.02 -20.26
C GLY A 28 -8.14 25.40 -21.66
N GLU A 29 -6.97 25.27 -22.30
CA GLU A 29 -6.83 24.57 -23.60
C GLU A 29 -7.33 23.13 -23.51
N LEU A 30 -7.97 22.66 -24.59
CA LEU A 30 -8.47 21.30 -24.71
C LEU A 30 -7.55 20.49 -25.64
N VAL A 31 -6.73 19.62 -25.05
CA VAL A 31 -5.80 18.74 -25.74
C VAL A 31 -6.50 17.45 -26.15
N GLY A 32 -6.32 17.03 -27.41
CA GLY A 32 -6.93 15.81 -27.94
C GLY A 32 -8.46 15.78 -27.89
N GLN A 33 -9.12 16.95 -27.85
CA GLN A 33 -10.57 17.11 -27.68
C GLN A 33 -11.15 16.48 -26.39
N ARG A 34 -10.29 16.16 -25.40
CA ARG A 34 -10.69 15.43 -24.19
C ARG A 34 -10.11 15.99 -22.91
N TYR A 35 -8.83 16.37 -22.91
CA TYR A 35 -8.12 16.75 -21.69
C TYR A 35 -7.99 18.25 -21.59
N ARG A 36 -8.53 18.84 -20.53
CA ARG A 36 -8.47 20.28 -20.29
C ARG A 36 -7.27 20.62 -19.41
N VAL A 37 -6.43 21.57 -19.84
CA VAL A 37 -5.31 22.08 -19.03
C VAL A 37 -5.86 22.92 -17.87
N VAL A 38 -5.63 22.49 -16.62
CA VAL A 38 -6.12 23.19 -15.42
C VAL A 38 -4.99 23.93 -14.70
N ALA A 39 -3.79 23.34 -14.66
CA ALA A 39 -2.56 23.96 -14.20
C ALA A 39 -1.36 23.32 -14.92
N PRO A 40 -0.12 23.83 -14.74
CA PRO A 40 1.07 23.14 -15.25
C PRO A 40 1.08 21.68 -14.82
N ARG A 41 1.19 20.75 -15.79
CA ARG A 41 1.13 19.29 -15.61
C ARG A 41 -0.16 18.71 -15.02
N LEU A 42 -1.17 19.53 -14.72
CA LEU A 42 -2.44 19.09 -14.16
C LEU A 42 -3.56 19.26 -15.18
N TRP A 43 -4.06 18.14 -15.69
CA TRP A 43 -5.14 18.14 -16.66
C TRP A 43 -6.39 17.48 -16.08
N LEU A 44 -7.55 17.85 -16.61
CA LEU A 44 -8.84 17.25 -16.27
C LEU A 44 -9.37 16.49 -17.47
N ASP A 45 -9.67 15.20 -17.29
CA ASP A 45 -10.43 14.46 -18.29
C ASP A 45 -11.90 14.92 -18.31
N THR A 46 -12.34 15.41 -19.46
CA THR A 46 -13.73 15.87 -19.66
C THR A 46 -14.67 14.75 -20.11
N GLN A 47 -14.14 13.57 -20.45
CA GLN A 47 -14.90 12.41 -20.94
C GLN A 47 -14.49 11.11 -20.22
N PRO A 48 -14.50 11.04 -18.87
CA PRO A 48 -14.04 9.86 -18.12
C PRO A 48 -14.84 8.59 -18.37
N ASP A 49 -16.09 8.71 -18.81
CA ASP A 49 -16.95 7.56 -19.10
C ASP A 49 -16.54 6.82 -20.40
N GLN A 50 -15.62 7.39 -21.18
CA GLN A 50 -15.07 6.78 -22.40
C GLN A 50 -13.67 6.24 -22.13
N ARG A 51 -13.34 5.06 -22.67
CA ARG A 51 -11.98 4.52 -22.58
C ARG A 51 -11.00 5.50 -23.25
N PRO A 52 -9.86 5.85 -22.62
CA PRO A 52 -8.80 6.60 -23.28
C PRO A 52 -8.29 5.88 -24.53
N ASP A 53 -7.93 6.64 -25.55
CA ASP A 53 -7.18 6.09 -26.67
C ASP A 53 -5.83 5.58 -26.14
N THR A 54 -5.54 4.31 -26.42
CA THR A 54 -4.29 3.65 -26.08
C THR A 54 -3.62 3.19 -27.36
N PRO A 55 -2.35 3.57 -27.61
CA PRO A 55 -1.64 3.12 -28.79
C PRO A 55 -1.40 1.60 -28.74
N ASP A 56 -1.30 0.98 -29.92
CA ASP A 56 -1.01 -0.45 -30.06
C ASP A 56 0.37 -0.81 -29.45
N ILE A 57 1.31 0.14 -29.49
CA ILE A 57 2.65 0.00 -28.92
C ILE A 57 2.84 1.08 -27.86
N LEU A 58 3.01 0.67 -26.62
CA LEU A 58 3.29 1.60 -25.52
C LEU A 58 4.75 2.09 -25.59
N PRO A 59 5.00 3.39 -25.36
CA PRO A 59 6.36 3.91 -25.31
C PRO A 59 7.13 3.34 -24.11
N SER A 60 8.46 3.26 -24.22
CA SER A 60 9.31 2.76 -23.15
C SER A 60 9.12 3.49 -21.82
N ALA A 61 8.81 4.80 -21.87
CA ALA A 61 8.53 5.62 -20.71
C ALA A 61 7.24 5.22 -19.95
N ALA A 62 6.32 4.46 -20.57
CA ALA A 62 5.11 3.98 -19.92
C ALA A 62 5.34 2.68 -19.12
N ILE A 63 6.34 1.89 -19.48
CA ILE A 63 6.63 0.57 -18.89
C ILE A 63 6.87 0.61 -17.36
N PRO A 64 7.59 1.60 -16.80
CA PRO A 64 7.75 1.73 -15.34
C PRO A 64 6.42 1.73 -14.57
N TYR A 65 5.41 2.43 -15.06
CA TYR A 65 4.10 2.54 -14.42
C TYR A 65 3.29 1.23 -14.48
N LEU A 66 3.55 0.40 -15.49
CA LEU A 66 2.95 -0.92 -15.61
C LEU A 66 3.60 -1.89 -14.62
N LYS A 67 4.94 -1.94 -14.60
CA LYS A 67 5.69 -2.85 -13.71
C LYS A 67 5.45 -2.56 -12.22
N THR A 68 5.20 -1.30 -11.88
CA THR A 68 4.97 -0.86 -10.49
C THR A 68 3.49 -0.83 -10.10
N HIS A 69 2.60 -1.46 -10.89
CA HIS A 69 1.15 -1.45 -10.65
C HIS A 69 0.75 -1.91 -9.24
N PHE A 70 1.41 -2.94 -8.71
CA PHE A 70 1.15 -3.46 -7.36
C PHE A 70 1.56 -2.47 -6.24
N HIS A 71 2.35 -1.43 -6.56
CA HIS A 71 2.77 -0.37 -5.63
C HIS A 71 1.91 0.90 -5.74
N ARG A 72 0.72 0.82 -6.37
CA ARG A 72 -0.19 1.95 -6.57
C ARG A 72 -0.72 2.60 -5.29
N LEU A 73 -0.43 2.05 -4.12
CA LEU A 73 -0.67 2.74 -2.85
C LEU A 73 0.15 4.04 -2.76
N HIS A 74 1.37 4.04 -3.32
CA HIS A 74 2.33 5.15 -3.28
C HIS A 74 2.69 5.70 -4.66
N VAL A 75 2.49 4.92 -5.72
CA VAL A 75 2.93 5.23 -7.09
C VAL A 75 1.72 5.58 -7.99
N PRO A 76 1.85 6.57 -8.90
CA PRO A 76 0.80 6.86 -9.88
C PRO A 76 0.67 5.74 -10.92
N GLY A 77 -0.53 5.61 -11.52
CA GLY A 77 -0.80 4.62 -12.56
C GLY A 77 -0.83 5.26 -13.95
N LEU A 78 -0.51 4.50 -14.99
CA LEU A 78 -0.70 4.94 -16.37
C LEU A 78 -2.20 4.99 -16.69
N TYR A 79 -2.70 6.17 -17.04
CA TYR A 79 -4.09 6.39 -17.49
C TYR A 79 -4.22 6.32 -19.00
N GLY A 80 -3.28 6.92 -19.74
CA GLY A 80 -3.31 6.99 -21.19
C GLY A 80 -2.03 7.57 -21.79
N VAL A 81 -1.90 7.46 -23.11
CA VAL A 81 -0.75 7.95 -23.86
C VAL A 81 -1.24 8.78 -25.04
N LEU A 82 -0.78 10.02 -25.15
CA LEU A 82 -1.08 10.90 -26.27
C LEU A 82 0.11 10.94 -27.23
N GLU A 83 -0.08 10.36 -28.41
CA GLU A 83 0.90 10.41 -29.48
C GLU A 83 1.04 11.83 -30.05
N ARG A 84 2.25 12.19 -30.45
CA ARG A 84 2.57 13.47 -31.06
C ARG A 84 3.38 13.24 -32.33
N THR A 85 3.05 13.96 -33.39
CA THR A 85 3.60 13.72 -34.74
C THR A 85 5.11 14.00 -34.85
N LEU A 86 5.66 14.88 -34.01
CA LEU A 86 7.05 15.35 -34.09
C LEU A 86 7.72 15.48 -32.71
N ALA A 87 7.18 14.83 -31.68
CA ALA A 87 7.69 14.92 -30.31
C ALA A 87 7.46 13.62 -29.55
N ALA A 88 8.14 13.46 -28.41
CA ALA A 88 7.89 12.35 -27.51
C ALA A 88 6.41 12.35 -27.06
N PRO A 89 5.81 11.15 -26.87
CA PRO A 89 4.43 11.05 -26.42
C PRO A 89 4.26 11.63 -25.02
N ILE A 90 3.07 12.12 -24.75
CA ILE A 90 2.69 12.61 -23.42
C ILE A 90 2.03 11.46 -22.65
N LEU A 91 2.50 11.21 -21.43
CA LEU A 91 1.88 10.25 -20.53
C LEU A 91 0.87 10.98 -19.64
N LEU A 92 -0.30 10.37 -19.50
CA LEU A 92 -1.33 10.80 -18.56
C LEU A 92 -1.34 9.81 -17.41
N LEU A 93 -1.20 10.31 -16.18
CA LEU A 93 -1.11 9.50 -14.98
C LEU A 93 -2.34 9.71 -14.09
N GLU A 94 -2.99 8.60 -13.75
CA GLU A 94 -4.01 8.55 -12.72
C GLU A 94 -3.38 8.29 -11.35
N ASN A 95 -4.19 8.38 -10.30
CA ASN A 95 -3.72 8.12 -8.94
C ASN A 95 -2.47 8.95 -8.58
N ALA A 96 -2.35 10.15 -9.15
CA ALA A 96 -1.43 11.16 -8.65
C ALA A 96 -2.01 11.81 -7.37
N PRO A 97 -1.16 12.34 -6.48
CA PRO A 97 -1.57 13.01 -5.24
C PRO A 97 -2.23 14.38 -5.49
N ILE A 98 -3.40 14.35 -6.12
CA ILE A 98 -4.25 15.49 -6.42
C ILE A 98 -5.57 15.34 -5.66
N HIS A 99 -6.00 16.38 -4.97
CA HIS A 99 -7.27 16.38 -4.27
C HIS A 99 -8.44 16.31 -5.27
N PRO A 100 -9.32 15.28 -5.19
CA PRO A 100 -10.25 14.95 -6.27
C PRO A 100 -11.36 15.99 -6.50
N GLN A 101 -11.68 16.83 -5.50
CA GLN A 101 -12.66 17.91 -5.65
C GLN A 101 -12.04 19.24 -6.10
N THR A 102 -10.92 19.64 -5.49
CA THR A 102 -10.31 20.96 -5.70
C THR A 102 -9.31 20.99 -6.85
N GLY A 103 -8.74 19.84 -7.23
CA GLY A 103 -7.66 19.80 -8.22
C GLY A 103 -6.34 20.36 -7.70
N VAL A 104 -6.18 20.53 -6.39
CA VAL A 104 -4.94 21.02 -5.79
C VAL A 104 -4.07 19.82 -5.42
N LEU A 105 -2.75 19.92 -5.65
CA LEU A 105 -1.80 18.91 -5.18
C LEU A 105 -1.84 18.79 -3.66
N PHE A 106 -1.72 17.58 -3.15
CA PHE A 106 -1.47 17.39 -1.72
C PHE A 106 -0.15 18.08 -1.30
N PRO A 107 0.02 18.45 -0.02
CA PRO A 107 1.22 19.12 0.47
C PRO A 107 2.51 18.38 0.10
N ASP A 108 3.59 19.12 -0.15
CA ASP A 108 4.94 18.53 -0.14
C ASP A 108 5.30 17.99 1.25
N LEU A 109 6.29 17.10 1.27
CA LEU A 109 6.76 16.43 2.47
C LEU A 109 7.27 17.42 3.53
N GLU A 110 8.04 18.44 3.14
CA GLU A 110 8.62 19.40 4.09
C GLU A 110 7.54 20.17 4.86
N THR A 111 6.54 20.68 4.13
CA THR A 111 5.37 21.36 4.71
C THR A 111 4.59 20.43 5.64
N ALA A 112 4.40 19.17 5.24
CA ALA A 112 3.69 18.19 6.04
C ALA A 112 4.44 17.83 7.33
N LEU A 113 5.76 17.62 7.26
CA LEU A 113 6.61 17.28 8.40
C LEU A 113 6.51 18.35 9.50
N PHE A 114 6.55 19.63 9.13
CA PHE A 114 6.52 20.74 10.08
C PHE A 114 5.30 20.72 11.02
N THR A 115 4.16 20.18 10.58
CA THR A 115 2.90 20.17 11.35
C THR A 115 2.55 18.81 11.93
N ALA A 116 3.29 17.76 11.56
CA ALA A 116 2.96 16.39 11.90
C ALA A 116 3.48 15.99 13.29
N PRO A 117 2.74 15.12 14.03
CA PRO A 117 3.25 14.55 15.27
C PRO A 117 4.45 13.62 15.02
N PRO A 118 5.32 13.37 16.02
CA PRO A 118 6.54 12.57 15.86
C PRO A 118 6.32 11.19 15.22
N LEU A 119 5.30 10.45 15.66
CA LEU A 119 4.94 9.15 15.06
C LEU A 119 4.66 9.26 13.56
N ARG A 120 3.96 10.32 13.13
CA ARG A 120 3.64 10.53 11.71
C ARG A 120 4.89 10.88 10.90
N GLN A 121 5.77 11.71 11.45
CA GLN A 121 7.06 12.03 10.85
C GLN A 121 7.91 10.77 10.66
N ALA A 122 8.07 9.96 11.70
CA ALA A 122 8.78 8.69 11.63
C ALA A 122 8.18 7.73 10.59
N HIS A 123 6.84 7.66 10.52
CA HIS A 123 6.16 6.77 9.59
C HIS A 123 6.36 7.18 8.12
N TRP A 124 6.36 8.47 7.78
CA TRP A 124 6.66 8.89 6.41
C TRP A 124 8.11 8.64 6.02
N LEU A 125 9.06 8.80 6.95
CA LEU A 125 10.47 8.43 6.71
C LEU A 125 10.61 6.92 6.47
N TRP A 126 9.91 6.10 7.26
CA TRP A 126 9.83 4.66 7.05
C TRP A 126 9.25 4.31 5.66
N GLN A 127 8.13 4.93 5.26
CA GLN A 127 7.56 4.72 3.93
C GLN A 127 8.49 5.16 2.80
N MET A 128 9.25 6.25 2.98
CA MET A 128 10.26 6.66 2.00
C MET A 128 11.35 5.60 1.86
N TRP A 129 11.80 5.02 2.98
CA TRP A 129 12.79 3.94 2.99
C TRP A 129 12.27 2.68 2.27
N GLU A 130 11.08 2.20 2.63
CA GLU A 130 10.46 1.03 1.99
C GLU A 130 10.26 1.26 0.48
N LEU A 131 9.70 2.42 0.12
CA LEU A 131 9.44 2.75 -1.28
C LEU A 131 10.73 2.89 -2.09
N TRP A 132 11.80 3.44 -1.49
CA TRP A 132 13.10 3.57 -2.14
C TRP A 132 13.71 2.19 -2.45
N ASN A 133 13.69 1.26 -1.49
CA ASN A 133 14.16 -0.12 -1.71
C ASN A 133 13.31 -0.83 -2.77
N THR A 134 11.98 -0.71 -2.66
CA THR A 134 11.03 -1.28 -3.62
C THR A 134 11.31 -0.79 -5.04
N LEU A 135 11.49 0.53 -5.22
CA LEU A 135 11.72 1.12 -6.53
C LEU A 135 13.14 0.87 -7.06
N ALA A 136 14.11 0.57 -6.21
CA ALA A 136 15.47 0.20 -6.63
C ALA A 136 15.48 -1.10 -7.44
N GLU A 137 14.60 -2.06 -7.15
CA GLU A 137 14.43 -3.30 -7.93
C GLU A 137 14.01 -3.03 -9.38
N TYR A 138 13.38 -1.88 -9.64
CA TYR A 138 12.93 -1.45 -10.95
C TYR A 138 13.85 -0.41 -11.61
N GLY A 139 14.93 0.02 -10.94
CA GLY A 139 15.78 1.12 -11.39
C GLY A 139 15.08 2.48 -11.37
N LEU A 140 14.26 2.72 -10.35
CA LEU A 140 13.42 3.93 -10.18
C LEU A 140 13.63 4.61 -8.83
N ALA A 141 14.68 4.27 -8.08
CA ALA A 141 14.89 4.76 -6.71
C ALA A 141 15.08 6.28 -6.65
N ALA A 142 15.59 6.90 -7.71
CA ALA A 142 15.71 8.34 -7.86
C ALA A 142 14.37 9.08 -7.72
N SER A 143 13.24 8.41 -8.00
CA SER A 143 11.89 8.98 -7.86
C SER A 143 11.62 9.48 -6.44
N VAL A 144 12.13 8.79 -5.42
CA VAL A 144 11.92 9.14 -3.99
C VAL A 144 12.87 10.26 -3.54
N LEU A 145 14.01 10.43 -4.21
CA LEU A 145 15.03 11.43 -3.86
C LEU A 145 14.63 12.85 -4.30
N GLN A 146 13.72 12.97 -5.26
CA GLN A 146 13.17 14.24 -5.72
C GLN A 146 12.09 14.73 -4.74
N LEU A 147 12.43 15.58 -3.77
CA LEU A 147 11.46 16.05 -2.75
C LEU A 147 10.21 16.70 -3.35
N GLN A 148 10.34 17.40 -4.48
CA GLN A 148 9.20 17.98 -5.20
C GLN A 148 8.21 16.92 -5.76
N ASN A 149 8.67 15.68 -5.93
CA ASN A 149 7.90 14.53 -6.38
C ASN A 149 7.10 13.88 -5.24
N VAL A 150 7.54 14.04 -3.98
CA VAL A 150 6.96 13.39 -2.81
C VAL A 150 5.87 14.28 -2.19
N ARG A 151 4.63 13.77 -2.18
CA ARG A 151 3.47 14.44 -1.59
C ARG A 151 2.86 13.61 -0.47
N VAL A 152 2.16 14.27 0.44
CA VAL A 152 1.60 13.65 1.64
C VAL A 152 0.09 13.70 1.64
N GLU A 153 -0.54 12.53 1.71
CA GLU A 153 -1.99 12.39 1.87
C GLU A 153 -2.30 11.66 3.18
N GLY A 154 -2.63 12.43 4.21
CA GLY A 154 -3.01 11.89 5.51
C GLY A 154 -1.88 11.10 6.16
N TRP A 155 -1.95 9.77 6.09
CA TRP A 155 -0.95 8.88 6.69
C TRP A 155 0.13 8.41 5.72
N ARG A 156 -0.05 8.57 4.41
CA ARG A 156 0.85 8.02 3.38
C ARG A 156 1.59 9.08 2.59
N ILE A 157 2.78 8.73 2.12
CA ILE A 157 3.46 9.44 1.03
C ILE A 157 3.01 8.92 -0.34
N ARG A 158 3.08 9.75 -1.37
CA ARG A 158 2.78 9.40 -2.76
C ARG A 158 3.69 10.16 -3.71
N LEU A 159 4.03 9.55 -4.85
CA LEU A 159 4.82 10.16 -5.90
C LEU A 159 3.92 10.82 -6.95
N LEU A 160 4.38 11.90 -7.59
CA LEU A 160 3.70 12.50 -8.75
C LEU A 160 4.00 11.74 -10.04
N GLU A 161 5.26 11.30 -10.21
CA GLU A 161 5.75 10.60 -11.39
C GLU A 161 6.96 9.69 -11.05
N LEU A 162 7.34 8.83 -11.99
CA LEU A 162 8.48 7.92 -11.87
C LEU A 162 9.67 8.42 -12.67
N TRP A 163 10.85 8.40 -12.04
CA TRP A 163 12.12 8.85 -12.59
C TRP A 163 13.08 7.65 -12.72
N PRO A 164 13.52 7.32 -13.95
CA PRO A 164 14.57 6.33 -14.17
C PRO A 164 15.88 6.71 -13.49
N ASP A 165 16.56 5.72 -12.94
CA ASP A 165 17.89 5.88 -12.37
C ASP A 165 18.92 6.07 -13.50
N GLU A 166 19.55 7.24 -13.60
CA GLU A 166 20.71 7.44 -14.47
C GLU A 166 21.90 6.59 -14.00
N ALA A 167 22.06 6.50 -12.69
CA ALA A 167 22.95 5.60 -11.98
C ALA A 167 22.26 5.14 -10.70
N ALA A 168 22.50 3.89 -10.28
CA ALA A 168 21.88 3.30 -9.10
C ALA A 168 22.17 4.17 -7.86
N PRO A 169 21.16 4.81 -7.25
CA PRO A 169 21.36 5.61 -6.06
C PRO A 169 21.79 4.74 -4.88
N THR A 170 22.65 5.26 -4.02
CA THR A 170 23.05 4.60 -2.78
C THR A 170 22.28 5.16 -1.58
N VAL A 171 22.37 4.47 -0.45
CA VAL A 171 21.81 4.94 0.83
C VAL A 171 22.31 6.34 1.21
N ASN A 172 23.55 6.70 0.81
CA ASN A 172 24.11 8.02 1.06
C ASN A 172 23.32 9.14 0.35
N HIS A 173 22.81 8.89 -0.86
CA HIS A 173 21.97 9.87 -1.54
C HIS A 173 20.65 10.10 -0.79
N LEU A 174 20.02 9.03 -0.29
CA LEU A 174 18.82 9.14 0.54
C LEU A 174 19.12 9.87 1.86
N GLY A 175 20.26 9.55 2.50
CA GLY A 175 20.72 10.25 3.69
C GLY A 175 20.97 11.74 3.45
N GLN A 176 21.49 12.13 2.29
CA GLN A 176 21.66 13.54 1.92
C GLN A 176 20.33 14.28 1.81
N VAL A 177 19.32 13.65 1.21
CA VAL A 177 17.96 14.21 1.16
C VAL A 177 17.37 14.36 2.56
N TRP A 178 17.55 13.36 3.43
CA TRP A 178 17.01 13.43 4.79
C TRP A 178 17.71 14.47 5.66
N ARG A 179 18.99 14.79 5.41
CA ARG A 179 19.67 15.91 6.07
C ARG A 179 18.98 17.25 5.82
N SER A 180 18.47 17.49 4.60
CA SER A 180 17.73 18.72 4.32
C SER A 180 16.37 18.76 5.01
N LEU A 181 15.84 17.61 5.42
CA LEU A 181 14.58 17.47 6.15
C LEU A 181 14.74 17.51 7.68
N LEU A 182 15.95 17.68 8.24
CA LEU A 182 16.14 17.66 9.70
C LEU A 182 15.47 18.85 10.41
N SER A 183 15.46 20.02 9.79
CA SER A 183 14.92 21.25 10.41
C SER A 183 13.41 21.20 10.73
N PRO A 184 12.52 20.69 9.86
CA PRO A 184 11.08 20.60 10.16
C PRO A 184 10.71 19.46 11.13
N LEU A 185 11.64 18.56 11.48
CA LEU A 185 11.36 17.40 12.33
C LEU A 185 11.31 17.79 13.82
N HIS A 186 10.46 17.08 14.56
CA HIS A 186 10.44 17.17 16.02
C HIS A 186 11.74 16.59 16.59
N LEU A 187 12.19 17.11 17.74
CA LEU A 187 13.46 16.71 18.37
C LEU A 187 13.57 15.20 18.59
N ALA A 188 12.48 14.58 19.06
CA ALA A 188 12.37 13.14 19.26
C ALA A 188 12.63 12.30 17.98
N ILE A 189 12.58 12.90 16.80
CA ILE A 189 12.89 12.25 15.52
C ILE A 189 14.24 12.75 15.00
N SER A 190 14.48 14.06 14.99
CA SER A 190 15.68 14.65 14.38
C SER A 190 16.98 14.25 15.07
N GLU A 191 17.00 14.10 16.40
CA GLU A 191 18.20 13.68 17.13
C GLU A 191 18.59 12.22 16.82
N PRO A 192 17.71 11.21 16.99
CA PRO A 192 18.01 9.84 16.57
C PRO A 192 18.35 9.73 15.08
N LEU A 193 17.63 10.47 14.23
CA LEU A 193 17.88 10.46 12.79
C LEU A 193 19.25 11.04 12.44
N THR A 194 19.68 12.11 13.11
CA THR A 194 21.01 12.70 12.91
C THR A 194 22.11 11.72 13.28
N ALA A 195 21.98 11.03 14.41
CA ALA A 195 22.94 10.00 14.81
C ALA A 195 23.02 8.88 13.75
N LEU A 196 21.86 8.42 13.30
CA LEU A 196 21.74 7.38 12.30
C LEU A 196 22.36 7.78 10.93
N LEU A 197 22.17 9.05 10.52
CA LEU A 197 22.79 9.61 9.31
C LEU A 197 24.31 9.69 9.42
N ASN A 198 24.84 10.05 10.59
CA ASN A 198 26.28 10.09 10.85
C ASN A 198 26.91 8.68 10.81
N ASP A 199 26.18 7.67 11.29
CA ASP A 199 26.63 6.27 11.26
C ASP A 199 26.76 5.74 9.82
N ILE A 200 25.83 6.12 8.94
CA ILE A 200 25.94 5.84 7.49
C ILE A 200 27.19 6.50 6.90
N ASP A 201 27.42 7.79 7.17
CA ASP A 201 28.59 8.51 6.61
C ASP A 201 29.91 7.91 7.07
N ALA A 202 29.94 7.44 8.32
CA ALA A 202 31.10 6.77 8.90
C ALA A 202 31.26 5.33 8.40
N GLY A 203 30.28 4.77 7.68
CA GLY A 203 30.26 3.38 7.23
C GLY A 203 30.17 2.37 8.39
N THR A 204 29.64 2.79 9.54
CA THR A 204 29.50 1.93 10.73
C THR A 204 28.26 1.04 10.66
N VAL A 205 27.30 1.40 9.79
CA VAL A 205 26.04 0.70 9.58
C VAL A 205 25.79 0.60 8.07
N ASP A 206 25.35 -0.57 7.62
CA ASP A 206 24.94 -0.81 6.24
C ASP A 206 23.44 -0.52 6.03
N ALA A 207 22.94 -0.75 4.81
CA ALA A 207 21.55 -0.50 4.45
C ALA A 207 20.55 -1.29 5.32
N GLU A 208 20.87 -2.56 5.62
CA GLU A 208 20.02 -3.43 6.45
C GLU A 208 19.96 -2.93 7.89
N GLY A 209 21.12 -2.69 8.51
CA GLY A 209 21.19 -2.14 9.87
C GLY A 209 20.55 -0.75 9.99
N TRP A 210 20.57 0.03 8.91
CA TRP A 210 19.89 1.32 8.85
C TRP A 210 18.37 1.15 8.92
N GLY A 211 17.82 0.24 8.12
CA GLY A 211 16.40 -0.11 8.15
C GLY A 211 15.95 -0.59 9.53
N LEU A 212 16.73 -1.47 10.19
CA LEU A 212 16.41 -1.97 11.53
C LEU A 212 16.30 -0.84 12.57
N ARG A 213 17.24 0.11 12.56
CA ARG A 213 17.23 1.23 13.51
C ARG A 213 16.15 2.26 13.20
N LEU A 214 15.81 2.44 11.93
CA LEU A 214 14.67 3.28 11.54
C LEU A 214 13.34 2.65 12.01
N ASN A 215 13.20 1.33 11.88
CA ASN A 215 12.04 0.61 12.40
C ASN A 215 11.95 0.75 13.93
N GLU A 216 13.05 0.58 14.65
CA GLU A 216 13.10 0.79 16.11
C GLU A 216 12.67 2.21 16.49
N LEU A 217 13.14 3.23 15.77
CA LEU A 217 12.69 4.62 15.96
C LEU A 217 11.18 4.74 15.76
N LEU A 218 10.62 4.20 14.67
CA LEU A 218 9.19 4.23 14.40
C LEU A 218 8.39 3.55 15.53
N LEU A 219 8.79 2.35 15.93
CA LEU A 219 8.09 1.57 16.97
C LEU A 219 8.21 2.23 18.35
N SER A 220 9.32 2.89 18.65
CA SER A 220 9.46 3.68 19.89
C SER A 220 8.43 4.80 19.96
N GLN A 221 8.16 5.49 18.85
CA GLN A 221 7.13 6.53 18.77
C GLN A 221 5.72 5.93 18.78
N ALA A 222 5.52 4.79 18.13
CA ALA A 222 4.24 4.09 18.13
C ALA A 222 3.84 3.66 19.55
N ALA A 223 4.80 3.22 20.36
CA ALA A 223 4.59 2.82 21.76
C ALA A 223 4.14 3.98 22.67
N LEU A 224 4.39 5.24 22.27
CA LEU A 224 3.93 6.42 23.00
C LEU A 224 2.45 6.74 22.72
N VAL A 225 1.88 6.21 21.64
CA VAL A 225 0.51 6.49 21.21
C VAL A 225 -0.38 5.30 21.59
N PRO A 226 -1.40 5.49 22.46
CA PRO A 226 -2.28 4.40 22.83
C PRO A 226 -3.12 3.94 21.62
N GLY A 227 -2.94 2.69 21.20
CA GLY A 227 -3.77 2.03 20.18
C GLY A 227 -4.79 1.10 20.82
N ARG A 228 -6.06 1.22 20.44
CA ARG A 228 -7.10 0.23 20.71
C ARG A 228 -7.69 -0.24 19.40
N PHE A 229 -7.65 -1.55 19.17
CA PHE A 229 -8.25 -2.18 18.02
C PHE A 229 -9.53 -2.88 18.48
N THR A 230 -10.59 -2.77 17.68
CA THR A 230 -11.84 -3.49 17.90
C THR A 230 -12.13 -4.22 16.61
N LEU A 231 -12.20 -5.54 16.70
CA LEU A 231 -12.38 -6.40 15.55
C LEU A 231 -13.84 -6.85 15.47
N ALA A 232 -14.39 -6.81 14.27
CA ALA A 232 -15.73 -7.28 13.98
C ALA A 232 -15.75 -7.87 12.58
N GLY A 233 -16.56 -8.91 12.38
CA GLY A 233 -16.79 -9.48 11.07
C GLY A 233 -18.21 -10.00 10.95
N ALA A 234 -18.68 -10.03 9.72
CA ALA A 234 -20.00 -10.48 9.35
C ALA A 234 -19.93 -11.06 7.94
N LYS A 235 -20.81 -12.01 7.66
CA LYS A 235 -20.95 -12.63 6.34
C LYS A 235 -22.42 -12.88 6.05
N ALA A 236 -22.79 -12.89 4.77
CA ALA A 236 -24.15 -13.16 4.33
C ALA A 236 -24.11 -13.91 3.00
N ILE A 237 -25.06 -14.83 2.80
CA ILE A 237 -25.20 -15.59 1.55
C ILE A 237 -25.53 -14.70 0.33
N GLY A 238 -26.13 -13.54 0.57
CA GLY A 238 -26.65 -12.69 -0.50
C GLY A 238 -27.94 -13.26 -1.12
N PRO A 239 -28.58 -12.50 -2.03
CA PRO A 239 -29.92 -12.83 -2.53
C PRO A 239 -29.95 -13.95 -3.58
N THR A 240 -28.82 -14.24 -4.24
CA THR A 240 -28.78 -15.09 -5.45
C THR A 240 -27.96 -16.36 -5.29
N GLN A 241 -27.13 -16.48 -4.25
CA GLN A 241 -26.25 -17.63 -4.10
C GLN A 241 -26.97 -18.81 -3.42
N PRO A 242 -26.70 -20.06 -3.85
CA PRO A 242 -27.32 -21.24 -3.25
C PRO A 242 -26.74 -21.57 -1.87
N ARG A 243 -25.51 -21.14 -1.58
CA ARG A 243 -24.82 -21.26 -0.29
C ARG A 243 -23.86 -20.09 -0.10
N ASN A 244 -23.44 -19.86 1.14
CA ASN A 244 -22.38 -18.91 1.43
C ASN A 244 -21.04 -19.63 1.38
N GLU A 245 -20.19 -19.28 0.41
CA GLU A 245 -18.83 -19.81 0.26
C GLU A 245 -17.79 -18.91 0.95
N ASP A 246 -18.22 -17.80 1.56
CA ASP A 246 -17.38 -16.89 2.32
C ASP A 246 -17.19 -17.37 3.77
N ALA A 247 -15.98 -17.17 4.28
CA ALA A 247 -15.64 -17.31 5.69
C ALA A 247 -14.90 -16.06 6.18
N CYS A 248 -15.10 -15.70 7.44
CA CYS A 248 -14.37 -14.60 8.06
C CYS A 248 -14.05 -14.89 9.53
N TRP A 249 -13.08 -14.15 10.07
CA TRP A 249 -12.78 -14.10 11.49
C TRP A 249 -12.51 -12.65 11.92
N PRO A 250 -13.02 -12.19 13.07
CA PRO A 250 -14.06 -12.86 13.88
C PRO A 250 -15.37 -12.95 13.10
N ASP A 251 -16.17 -14.00 13.33
CA ASP A 251 -17.55 -14.07 12.83
C ASP A 251 -18.51 -13.50 13.89
N SER A 252 -19.67 -13.00 13.47
CA SER A 252 -20.80 -12.53 14.28
C SER A 252 -21.26 -13.47 15.39
N THR A 253 -20.96 -14.78 15.28
CA THR A 253 -21.26 -15.80 16.27
C THR A 253 -20.13 -16.05 17.27
N THR A 254 -18.99 -15.39 17.11
CA THR A 254 -17.82 -15.55 17.98
C THR A 254 -18.09 -14.84 19.31
N PRO A 255 -17.97 -15.53 20.46
CA PRO A 255 -18.05 -14.86 21.76
C PRO A 255 -16.99 -13.77 21.83
N VAL A 256 -17.35 -12.60 22.38
CA VAL A 256 -16.38 -11.53 22.67
C VAL A 256 -15.38 -12.09 23.69
N PRO A 257 -14.11 -12.33 23.32
CA PRO A 257 -13.12 -12.84 24.27
C PRO A 257 -12.80 -11.77 25.32
N ALA A 258 -12.19 -12.18 26.43
CA ALA A 258 -11.61 -11.22 27.35
C ALA A 258 -10.49 -10.43 26.63
N PRO A 259 -10.25 -9.15 26.96
CA PRO A 259 -9.25 -8.33 26.27
C PRO A 259 -7.83 -8.92 26.24
N GLU A 260 -7.49 -9.76 27.23
CA GLU A 260 -6.19 -10.44 27.36
C GLU A 260 -6.08 -11.72 26.51
N GLU A 261 -7.20 -12.24 25.99
CA GLU A 261 -7.29 -13.45 25.15
C GLU A 261 -7.71 -13.12 23.70
N GLU A 262 -7.86 -11.83 23.38
CA GLU A 262 -8.37 -11.40 22.09
C GLU A 262 -7.28 -11.51 21.02
N LEU A 263 -7.37 -12.56 20.20
CA LEU A 263 -6.58 -12.70 18.98
C LEU A 263 -6.83 -11.50 18.06
N GLN A 264 -5.86 -10.61 17.94
CA GLN A 264 -5.96 -9.40 17.14
C GLN A 264 -5.72 -9.65 15.64
N VAL A 265 -6.54 -10.52 15.05
CA VAL A 265 -6.48 -10.89 13.64
C VAL A 265 -7.86 -10.75 13.00
N CYS A 266 -7.91 -10.16 11.81
CA CYS A 266 -9.07 -10.21 10.92
C CYS A 266 -8.74 -11.02 9.67
N LEU A 267 -9.65 -11.90 9.27
CA LEU A 267 -9.54 -12.75 8.08
C LEU A 267 -10.83 -12.66 7.27
N VAL A 268 -10.71 -12.62 5.95
CA VAL A 268 -11.80 -12.89 5.01
C VAL A 268 -11.27 -13.82 3.92
N CYS A 269 -12.03 -14.87 3.65
CA CYS A 269 -11.72 -15.89 2.65
C CYS A 269 -12.98 -16.10 1.81
N ASP A 270 -12.89 -15.88 0.50
CA ASP A 270 -13.95 -16.13 -0.48
C ASP A 270 -13.63 -17.44 -1.22
N GLY A 271 -14.48 -18.45 -1.04
CA GLY A 271 -14.34 -19.73 -1.72
C GLY A 271 -14.53 -19.56 -3.23
N VAL A 272 -13.60 -20.08 -4.03
CA VAL A 272 -13.62 -19.86 -5.50
C VAL A 272 -14.88 -20.48 -6.12
N GLY A 273 -15.82 -19.63 -6.53
CA GLY A 273 -17.05 -20.02 -7.20
C GLY A 273 -16.80 -20.74 -8.54
N GLY A 274 -17.62 -21.76 -8.83
CA GLY A 274 -17.45 -22.63 -10.01
C GLY A 274 -16.47 -23.79 -9.81
N HIS A 275 -15.88 -23.89 -8.62
CA HIS A 275 -15.18 -25.07 -8.14
C HIS A 275 -15.96 -25.80 -7.04
N GLU A 276 -15.87 -27.13 -6.96
CA GLU A 276 -16.54 -27.87 -5.88
C GLU A 276 -15.83 -27.67 -4.54
N GLY A 277 -16.58 -27.26 -3.51
CA GLY A 277 -16.08 -27.18 -2.13
C GLY A 277 -15.44 -25.85 -1.75
N GLY A 278 -15.80 -24.73 -2.39
CA GLY A 278 -15.32 -23.40 -2.01
C GLY A 278 -15.58 -23.06 -0.54
N GLU A 279 -16.77 -23.44 -0.02
CA GLU A 279 -17.12 -23.28 1.39
C GLU A 279 -16.22 -24.09 2.33
N VAL A 280 -15.75 -25.25 1.87
CA VAL A 280 -14.84 -26.10 2.63
C VAL A 280 -13.45 -25.47 2.67
N ALA A 281 -12.96 -24.96 1.54
CA ALA A 281 -11.66 -24.30 1.47
C ALA A 281 -11.61 -23.03 2.31
N SER A 282 -12.60 -22.15 2.21
CA SER A 282 -12.63 -20.88 2.96
C SER A 282 -12.71 -21.11 4.46
N GLN A 283 -13.54 -22.06 4.92
CA GLN A 283 -13.64 -22.43 6.33
C GLN A 283 -12.35 -23.06 6.85
N LEU A 284 -11.74 -23.98 6.08
CA LEU A 284 -10.48 -24.61 6.45
C LEU A 284 -9.36 -23.56 6.57
N ALA A 285 -9.29 -22.62 5.63
CA ALA A 285 -8.32 -21.54 5.66
C ALA A 285 -8.44 -20.70 6.93
N VAL A 286 -9.64 -20.22 7.25
CA VAL A 286 -9.88 -19.40 8.45
C VAL A 286 -9.52 -20.16 9.73
N GLN A 287 -9.95 -21.42 9.86
CA GLN A 287 -9.68 -22.23 11.06
C GLN A 287 -8.19 -22.50 11.25
N SER A 288 -7.49 -22.89 10.19
CA SER A 288 -6.06 -23.21 10.26
C SER A 288 -5.21 -21.96 10.46
N LEU A 289 -5.49 -20.86 9.76
CA LEU A 289 -4.79 -19.58 9.96
C LEU A 289 -4.93 -19.09 11.39
N LYS A 290 -6.15 -19.12 11.95
CA LYS A 290 -6.40 -18.72 13.33
C LYS A 290 -5.49 -19.46 14.31
N LEU A 291 -5.39 -20.79 14.19
CA LEU A 291 -4.57 -21.60 15.10
C LEU A 291 -3.07 -21.29 14.97
N GLN A 292 -2.58 -21.17 13.73
CA GLN A 292 -1.16 -20.87 13.49
C GLN A 292 -0.79 -19.46 13.98
N LEU A 293 -1.65 -18.46 13.74
CA LEU A 293 -1.42 -17.08 14.15
C LEU A 293 -1.50 -16.90 15.67
N GLN A 294 -2.36 -17.66 16.36
CA GLN A 294 -2.41 -17.66 17.83
C GLN A 294 -1.06 -18.05 18.43
N THR A 295 -0.42 -19.10 17.89
CA THR A 295 0.90 -19.53 18.33
C THR A 295 1.95 -18.45 18.03
N LEU A 296 1.96 -17.92 16.81
CA LEU A 296 2.91 -16.89 16.37
C LEU A 296 2.87 -15.65 17.27
N LEU A 297 1.68 -15.09 17.52
CA LEU A 297 1.54 -13.89 18.35
C LEU A 297 1.95 -14.15 19.81
N ALA A 298 1.64 -15.32 20.35
CA ALA A 298 2.01 -15.68 21.72
C ALA A 298 3.53 -15.90 21.90
N GLU A 299 4.24 -16.26 20.82
CA GLU A 299 5.70 -16.32 20.79
C GLU A 299 6.29 -14.91 20.69
N THR A 300 5.79 -14.07 19.78
CA THR A 300 6.28 -12.68 19.63
C THR A 300 6.12 -11.86 20.92
N GLU A 301 5.03 -12.03 21.68
CA GLU A 301 4.86 -11.30 22.95
C GLU A 301 5.91 -11.64 24.01
N LYS A 302 6.53 -12.83 23.91
CA LYS A 302 7.57 -13.29 24.84
C LYS A 302 8.97 -12.90 24.41
N GLU A 303 9.14 -12.41 23.18
CA GLU A 303 10.44 -11.97 22.70
C GLU A 303 10.91 -10.72 23.45
N ASP A 304 12.19 -10.71 23.80
CA ASP A 304 12.85 -9.59 24.49
C ASP A 304 13.55 -8.65 23.50
N HIS A 305 13.49 -8.94 22.19
CA HIS A 305 13.99 -8.08 21.13
C HIS A 305 12.93 -7.82 20.07
N LEU A 306 13.10 -6.73 19.32
CA LEU A 306 12.23 -6.43 18.19
C LEU A 306 12.48 -7.44 17.06
N LEU A 307 11.39 -7.91 16.47
CA LEU A 307 11.42 -8.69 15.24
C LEU A 307 11.52 -7.73 14.05
N PRO A 308 12.51 -7.92 13.16
CA PRO A 308 12.55 -7.19 11.90
C PRO A 308 11.28 -7.44 11.07
N PRO A 309 10.77 -6.44 10.33
CA PRO A 309 9.57 -6.59 9.51
C PRO A 309 9.68 -7.73 8.49
N GLU A 310 10.85 -7.94 7.89
CA GLU A 310 11.11 -9.00 6.93
C GLU A 310 10.97 -10.40 7.56
N VAL A 311 11.38 -10.55 8.83
CA VAL A 311 11.24 -11.81 9.58
C VAL A 311 9.76 -12.08 9.86
N VAL A 312 9.01 -11.06 10.28
CA VAL A 312 7.56 -11.17 10.49
C VAL A 312 6.85 -11.56 9.19
N MET A 313 7.19 -10.90 8.07
CA MET A 313 6.63 -11.21 6.76
C MET A 313 6.92 -12.65 6.34
N GLN A 314 8.15 -13.14 6.53
CA GLN A 314 8.51 -14.54 6.25
C GLN A 314 7.73 -15.54 7.11
N GLN A 315 7.52 -15.22 8.39
CA GLN A 315 6.71 -16.07 9.29
C GLN A 315 5.25 -16.11 8.85
N LEU A 316 4.65 -14.98 8.50
CA LEU A 316 3.29 -14.91 7.98
C LEU A 316 3.16 -15.66 6.64
N GLU A 317 4.14 -15.51 5.74
CA GLU A 317 4.19 -16.24 4.49
C GLU A 317 4.26 -17.76 4.72
N ALA A 318 5.10 -18.23 5.65
CA ALA A 318 5.20 -19.64 6.00
C ALA A 318 3.87 -20.19 6.54
N VAL A 319 3.19 -19.44 7.42
CA VAL A 319 1.86 -19.79 7.92
C VAL A 319 0.85 -19.92 6.78
N ILE A 320 0.83 -18.97 5.84
CA ILE A 320 -0.07 -19.00 4.68
C ILE A 320 0.25 -20.20 3.78
N ARG A 321 1.53 -20.50 3.53
CA ARG A 321 1.96 -21.65 2.72
C ARG A 321 1.50 -22.98 3.32
N ILE A 322 1.64 -23.16 4.63
CA ILE A 322 1.16 -24.35 5.35
C ILE A 322 -0.34 -24.54 5.13
N VAL A 323 -1.13 -23.48 5.23
CA VAL A 323 -2.59 -23.54 5.03
C VAL A 323 -2.94 -23.85 3.57
N ASN A 324 -2.25 -23.24 2.61
CA ASN A 324 -2.41 -23.56 1.19
C ASN A 324 -2.04 -25.03 0.89
N GLU A 325 -0.98 -25.56 1.47
CA GLU A 325 -0.59 -26.96 1.34
C GLU A 325 -1.64 -27.91 1.92
N LEU A 326 -2.25 -27.55 3.05
CA LEU A 326 -3.34 -28.32 3.65
C LEU A 326 -4.56 -28.43 2.71
N ILE A 327 -4.97 -27.32 2.09
CA ILE A 327 -6.06 -27.29 1.09
C ILE A 327 -5.69 -28.15 -0.12
N ASN A 328 -4.45 -28.04 -0.62
CA ASN A 328 -3.96 -28.85 -1.73
C ASN A 328 -3.91 -30.35 -1.41
N PHE A 329 -3.42 -30.72 -0.22
CA PHE A 329 -3.39 -32.09 0.24
C PHE A 329 -4.80 -32.69 0.34
N GLN A 330 -5.77 -31.93 0.83
CA GLN A 330 -7.16 -32.37 0.88
C GLN A 330 -7.76 -32.53 -0.53
N ASN A 331 -7.40 -31.66 -1.49
CA ASN A 331 -7.77 -31.86 -2.89
C ASN A 331 -7.22 -33.18 -3.44
N ASP A 332 -5.95 -33.47 -3.20
CA ASP A 332 -5.27 -34.66 -3.73
C ASP A 332 -5.82 -35.95 -3.11
N ASN A 333 -6.02 -35.97 -1.78
CA ASN A 333 -6.60 -37.12 -1.09
C ASN A 333 -8.03 -37.46 -1.53
N GLN A 334 -8.79 -36.45 -1.95
CA GLN A 334 -10.14 -36.62 -2.48
C GLN A 334 -10.17 -36.86 -3.99
N GLY A 335 -9.01 -36.93 -4.65
CA GLY A 335 -8.90 -37.13 -6.09
C GLY A 335 -9.48 -35.99 -6.93
N ARG A 336 -9.56 -34.77 -6.39
CA ARG A 336 -10.15 -33.61 -7.05
C ARG A 336 -9.23 -33.09 -8.15
N VAL A 337 -9.76 -32.96 -9.37
CA VAL A 337 -9.02 -32.50 -10.56
C VAL A 337 -9.71 -31.33 -11.25
N GLY A 338 -8.92 -30.45 -11.88
CA GLY A 338 -9.45 -29.28 -12.60
C GLY A 338 -10.40 -28.45 -11.75
N ARG A 339 -11.62 -28.23 -12.24
CA ARG A 339 -12.67 -27.47 -11.55
C ARG A 339 -13.21 -28.15 -10.29
N GLN A 340 -12.87 -29.41 -10.01
CA GLN A 340 -13.27 -30.04 -8.74
C GLN A 340 -12.35 -29.63 -7.58
N ARG A 341 -11.17 -29.07 -7.86
CA ARG A 341 -10.25 -28.63 -6.80
C ARG A 341 -10.84 -27.43 -6.08
N MET A 342 -11.06 -27.54 -4.78
CA MET A 342 -11.46 -26.38 -3.96
C MET A 342 -10.30 -25.38 -3.85
N GLY A 343 -10.65 -24.11 -3.72
CA GLY A 343 -9.72 -23.01 -3.48
C GLY A 343 -10.47 -21.87 -2.80
N THR A 344 -9.72 -20.92 -2.26
CA THR A 344 -10.25 -19.73 -1.60
C THR A 344 -9.28 -18.58 -1.78
N THR A 345 -9.78 -17.34 -1.78
CA THR A 345 -8.99 -16.14 -1.58
C THR A 345 -8.55 -16.04 -0.12
N LEU A 346 -7.66 -15.08 0.16
CA LEU A 346 -7.34 -14.63 1.50
C LEU A 346 -7.16 -13.11 1.48
N VAL A 347 -7.77 -12.41 2.44
CA VAL A 347 -7.27 -11.12 2.89
C VAL A 347 -7.24 -11.12 4.41
N MET A 348 -6.10 -10.73 4.97
CA MET A 348 -5.77 -10.86 6.38
C MET A 348 -5.14 -9.58 6.90
N ALA A 349 -5.54 -9.18 8.10
CA ALA A 349 -4.88 -8.16 8.90
C ALA A 349 -4.46 -8.75 10.25
N VAL A 350 -3.18 -8.67 10.58
CA VAL A 350 -2.61 -9.15 11.86
C VAL A 350 -2.06 -7.95 12.62
N VAL A 351 -2.61 -7.69 13.81
CA VAL A 351 -2.01 -6.71 14.73
C VAL A 351 -0.92 -7.43 15.53
N LEU A 352 0.33 -7.15 15.21
CA LEU A 352 1.49 -7.71 15.90
C LEU A 352 1.89 -6.82 17.08
N PRO A 353 1.82 -7.30 18.32
CA PRO A 353 2.37 -6.60 19.46
C PRO A 353 3.87 -6.83 19.58
N GLN A 354 4.65 -5.74 19.59
CA GLN A 354 6.09 -5.78 19.84
C GLN A 354 6.43 -5.05 21.14
N ARG A 355 7.50 -5.48 21.81
CA ARG A 355 8.02 -4.83 23.03
C ARG A 355 9.21 -3.96 22.66
N VAL A 356 9.08 -2.65 22.88
CA VAL A 356 10.13 -1.67 22.60
C VAL A 356 10.62 -1.08 23.92
N ARG A 357 11.93 -0.85 24.03
CA ARG A 357 12.50 -0.12 25.15
C ARG A 357 12.41 1.39 24.88
N THR A 358 11.74 2.10 25.76
CA THR A 358 11.65 3.57 25.76
C THR A 358 12.39 4.14 26.97
N GLU A 359 12.53 5.47 27.05
CA GLU A 359 13.11 6.15 28.22
C GLU A 359 12.35 5.81 29.52
N ASP A 360 11.03 5.64 29.44
CA ASP A 360 10.14 5.28 30.55
C ASP A 360 10.11 3.77 30.84
N GLY A 361 10.94 2.98 30.16
CA GLY A 361 11.00 1.52 30.28
C GLY A 361 10.33 0.78 29.11
N TRP A 362 10.01 -0.50 29.33
CA TRP A 362 9.41 -1.36 28.31
C TRP A 362 7.97 -0.93 28.02
N ARG A 363 7.66 -0.71 26.73
CA ARG A 363 6.32 -0.38 26.27
C ARG A 363 5.92 -1.29 25.10
N ARG A 364 4.61 -1.45 24.91
CA ARG A 364 4.03 -2.18 23.78
C ARG A 364 3.85 -1.24 22.60
N ALA A 365 4.40 -1.60 21.45
CA ALA A 365 4.07 -1.04 20.15
C ALA A 365 3.19 -2.05 19.40
N ASN A 366 2.30 -1.58 18.53
CA ASN A 366 1.52 -2.47 17.67
C ASN A 366 1.81 -2.11 16.22
N GLU A 367 2.06 -3.13 15.41
CA GLU A 367 2.12 -3.05 13.95
C GLU A 367 0.92 -3.75 13.36
N VAL A 368 0.55 -3.37 12.14
CA VAL A 368 -0.50 -4.04 11.39
C VAL A 368 0.09 -4.56 10.08
N TYR A 369 0.11 -5.88 9.95
CA TYR A 369 0.55 -6.55 8.74
C TYR A 369 -0.67 -6.97 7.92
N LEU A 370 -0.65 -6.65 6.63
CA LEU A 370 -1.66 -7.09 5.67
C LEU A 370 -1.07 -8.16 4.76
N ALA A 371 -1.81 -9.24 4.55
CA ALA A 371 -1.50 -10.25 3.56
C ALA A 371 -2.75 -10.54 2.73
N HIS A 372 -2.60 -10.70 1.41
CA HIS A 372 -3.71 -11.01 0.53
C HIS A 372 -3.31 -11.94 -0.62
N ILE A 373 -4.26 -12.76 -1.07
CA ILE A 373 -4.17 -13.67 -2.22
C ILE A 373 -5.54 -13.67 -2.92
N GLY A 374 -5.56 -13.40 -4.21
CA GLY A 374 -6.78 -13.25 -5.02
C GLY A 374 -7.31 -11.82 -5.05
N ASP A 375 -8.61 -11.68 -5.23
CA ASP A 375 -9.35 -10.44 -5.51
C ASP A 375 -10.20 -9.95 -4.32
N SER A 376 -10.06 -10.58 -3.15
CA SER A 376 -10.57 -10.01 -1.89
C SER A 376 -9.73 -8.81 -1.47
N ARG A 377 -10.36 -7.79 -0.88
CA ARG A 377 -9.76 -6.47 -0.71
C ARG A 377 -9.73 -5.97 0.73
N ALA A 378 -8.67 -5.23 1.06
CA ALA A 378 -8.61 -4.41 2.28
C ALA A 378 -8.69 -2.92 1.93
N TYR A 379 -9.35 -2.15 2.80
CA TYR A 379 -9.54 -0.72 2.62
C TYR A 379 -9.18 0.06 3.89
N TRP A 380 -8.58 1.23 3.71
CA TRP A 380 -8.46 2.24 4.76
C TRP A 380 -9.56 3.28 4.58
N ILE A 381 -10.45 3.39 5.57
CA ILE A 381 -11.64 4.26 5.49
C ILE A 381 -11.58 5.30 6.60
N THR A 382 -11.74 6.57 6.21
CA THR A 382 -11.92 7.72 7.11
C THR A 382 -13.19 8.47 6.73
N PRO A 383 -13.63 9.48 7.52
CA PRO A 383 -14.72 10.35 7.10
C PRO A 383 -14.49 11.04 5.75
N ASP A 384 -13.22 11.21 5.36
CA ASP A 384 -12.82 12.01 4.19
C ASP A 384 -12.50 11.17 2.95
N TYR A 385 -12.09 9.91 3.12
CA TYR A 385 -11.66 9.06 2.01
C TYR A 385 -11.78 7.55 2.28
N CYS A 386 -11.81 6.78 1.19
CA CYS A 386 -11.72 5.33 1.17
C CYS A 386 -10.61 4.93 0.19
N HIS A 387 -9.55 4.29 0.69
CA HIS A 387 -8.41 3.87 -0.12
C HIS A 387 -8.27 2.36 -0.13
N PRO A 388 -8.18 1.71 -1.30
CA PRO A 388 -7.77 0.32 -1.36
C PRO A 388 -6.32 0.18 -0.89
N LEU A 389 -6.06 -0.81 -0.04
CA LEU A 389 -4.73 -1.18 0.44
C LEU A 389 -4.16 -2.38 -0.32
N THR A 390 -5.02 -3.15 -0.98
CA THR A 390 -4.66 -4.31 -1.80
C THR A 390 -4.91 -4.00 -3.27
N VAL A 391 -4.18 -4.70 -4.14
CA VAL A 391 -4.41 -4.73 -5.58
C VAL A 391 -4.83 -6.14 -5.93
N ASP A 392 -5.91 -6.30 -6.68
CA ASP A 392 -6.44 -7.63 -7.00
C ASP A 392 -5.39 -8.47 -7.72
N ASP A 393 -5.17 -9.69 -7.23
CA ASP A 393 -4.32 -10.69 -7.90
C ASP A 393 -5.17 -11.46 -8.93
N ASP A 394 -5.55 -10.75 -9.98
CA ASP A 394 -6.30 -11.29 -11.11
C ASP A 394 -5.46 -11.34 -12.39
N ILE A 395 -6.04 -11.92 -13.44
CA ILE A 395 -5.36 -12.03 -14.74
C ILE A 395 -5.08 -10.64 -15.33
N ALA A 396 -5.99 -9.68 -15.14
CA ALA A 396 -5.84 -8.34 -15.68
C ALA A 396 -4.64 -7.60 -15.07
N GLY A 397 -4.51 -7.62 -13.74
CA GLY A 397 -3.39 -7.02 -13.00
C GLY A 397 -2.04 -7.66 -13.33
N ARG A 398 -2.02 -8.99 -13.57
CA ARG A 398 -0.82 -9.71 -14.01
C ARG A 398 -0.40 -9.33 -15.44
N GLU A 399 -1.35 -9.21 -16.36
CA GLU A 399 -1.05 -8.81 -17.74
C GLU A 399 -0.58 -7.34 -17.80
N VAL A 400 -1.23 -6.45 -17.05
CA VAL A 400 -0.78 -5.07 -16.86
C VAL A 400 0.68 -5.05 -16.38
N SER A 401 1.00 -5.77 -15.31
CA SER A 401 2.37 -5.78 -14.75
C SER A 401 3.41 -6.42 -15.68
N ALA A 402 3.00 -7.38 -16.51
CA ALA A 402 3.84 -7.98 -17.54
C ALA A 402 4.07 -7.06 -18.75
N GLY A 403 3.44 -5.88 -18.78
CA GLY A 403 3.49 -4.95 -19.91
C GLY A 403 2.75 -5.46 -21.14
N ARG A 404 1.83 -6.42 -20.96
CA ARG A 404 1.01 -7.01 -22.02
C ARG A 404 -0.37 -6.38 -21.95
N GLN A 405 -0.85 -5.83 -23.07
CA GLN A 405 -2.19 -5.26 -23.12
C GLN A 405 -3.26 -6.35 -23.01
N THR A 406 -4.37 -6.01 -22.33
CA THR A 406 -5.66 -6.70 -22.44
C THR A 406 -6.67 -5.86 -23.23
#